data_AF-A0A969III8-F1
#
_entry.id   AF-A0A969III8-F1
#
_cell.length_a   1.000
_cell.length_b   1.000
_cell.length_c   1.000
_cell.angle_alpha   90.00
_cell.angle_beta   90.00
_cell.angle_gamma   90.00
#
_symmetry.space_group_name_H-M   'P 1'
#
loop_
_entity.id
_entity.type
_entity.pdbx_description
1 polymer ?
#
loop_
_entity_poly.entity_id
_entity_poly.type
_entity_poly.pdbx_seq_one_letter_code
_entity_poly.pdbx_strand_id
1 'polypeptide(L)'
;MLQHLSNADVQRVLERIKRLCRVAIIAESLPTRPVAPNIDIGHGIAVRIHVGSGVYIEQSPFSLNVVHAVDSPYSEKEFVRTSVVKF
;
A
#
# COMPACT_ATOMS: atom_id res chain seq x y z
N MET A 1 -4.94 -6.75 5.64
CA MET A 1 -4.54 -6.22 4.32
C MET A 1 -4.88 -4.74 4.27
N LEU A 2 -3.96 -3.86 3.85
CA LEU A 2 -4.19 -2.40 3.92
C LEU A 2 -5.22 -1.90 2.89
N GLN A 3 -5.45 -2.66 1.81
CA GLN A 3 -6.40 -2.34 0.72
C GLN A 3 -7.82 -1.96 1.16
N HIS A 4 -8.27 -2.44 2.32
CA HIS A 4 -9.62 -2.24 2.85
C HIS A 4 -9.76 -1.03 3.77
N LEU A 5 -8.65 -0.33 4.02
CA LEU A 5 -8.56 0.72 5.01
C LEU A 5 -8.58 2.10 4.34
N SER A 6 -9.18 3.06 5.06
CA SER A 6 -9.01 4.47 4.74
C SER A 6 -7.55 4.88 4.85
N ASN A 7 -7.15 5.95 4.16
CA ASN A 7 -5.81 6.53 4.26
C ASN A 7 -5.46 6.84 5.72
N ALA A 8 -6.42 7.36 6.49
CA ALA A 8 -6.21 7.64 7.91
C ALA A 8 -5.94 6.37 8.73
N ASP A 9 -6.63 5.26 8.44
CA ASP A 9 -6.40 3.97 9.12
C ASP A 9 -5.07 3.33 8.71
N VAL A 10 -4.72 3.38 7.42
CA VAL A 10 -3.40 2.93 6.94
C VAL A 10 -2.30 3.72 7.64
N GLN A 11 -2.39 5.04 7.71
CA GLN A 11 -1.41 5.88 8.43
C GLN A 11 -1.27 5.43 9.89
N ARG A 12 -2.37 5.19 10.60
CA ARG A 12 -2.32 4.72 12.00
C ARG A 12 -1.64 3.36 12.14
N VAL A 13 -1.85 2.45 11.19
CA VAL A 13 -1.17 1.15 11.17
C VAL A 13 0.34 1.34 10.93
N LEU A 14 0.71 2.14 9.94
CA LEU A 14 2.12 2.42 9.61
C LEU A 14 2.86 3.08 10.79
N GLU A 15 2.24 4.05 11.47
CA GLU A 15 2.81 4.68 12.67
C GLU A 15 2.99 3.71 13.83
N ARG A 16 2.10 2.73 14.00
CA ARG A 16 2.28 1.67 15.00
C ARG A 16 3.45 0.76 14.64
N ILE A 17 3.56 0.35 13.38
CA ILE A 17 4.66 -0.50 12.91
C ILE A 17 6.01 0.21 13.10
N LYS A 18 6.10 1.49 12.74
CA LYS A 18 7.27 2.35 12.94
C LYS A 18 7.78 2.37 14.39
N ARG A 19 6.88 2.29 15.37
CA ARG A 19 7.25 2.25 16.80
C ARG A 19 7.77 0.89 17.25
N LEU A 20 7.41 -0.19 16.55
CA LEU A 20 7.73 -1.56 16.93
C LEU A 20 9.01 -2.08 16.26
N CYS A 21 9.35 -1.56 15.07
CA CYS A 21 10.47 -2.06 14.29
C CYS A 21 11.14 -0.95 13.46
N ARG A 22 12.45 -1.13 13.19
CA ARG A 22 13.22 -0.23 12.31
C ARG A 22 13.03 -0.52 10.82
N VAL A 23 12.60 -1.74 10.51
CA VAL A 23 12.41 -2.25 9.16
C VAL A 23 11.13 -3.06 9.12
N ALA A 24 10.31 -2.87 8.08
CA ALA A 24 9.14 -3.70 7.80
C ALA A 24 9.14 -4.16 6.34
N ILE A 25 8.53 -5.32 6.10
CA ILE A 25 8.22 -5.82 4.77
C ILE A 25 6.71 -5.69 4.58
N ILE A 26 6.28 -4.97 3.55
CA ILE A 26 4.88 -4.68 3.27
C ILE A 26 4.57 -5.17 1.86
N ALA A 27 3.60 -6.07 1.73
CA ALA A 27 3.15 -6.62 0.46
C ALA A 27 1.72 -6.17 0.17
N GLU A 28 1.51 -5.54 -0.99
CA GLU A 28 0.21 -5.00 -1.40
C GLU A 28 -0.08 -5.34 -2.87
N SER A 29 -1.35 -5.63 -3.18
CA SER A 29 -1.80 -5.74 -4.58
C SER A 29 -1.95 -4.34 -5.19
N LEU A 30 -1.37 -4.14 -6.36
CA LEU A 30 -1.38 -2.88 -7.10
C LEU A 30 -1.90 -3.12 -8.53
N PRO A 31 -2.67 -2.17 -9.09
CA PRO A 31 -3.13 -2.28 -10.46
C PRO A 31 -1.96 -2.10 -11.43
N THR A 32 -1.93 -2.86 -12.53
CA THR A 32 -0.91 -2.71 -13.59
C THR A 32 -1.01 -1.36 -14.31
N ARG A 33 -2.19 -0.70 -14.24
CA ARG A 33 -2.45 0.63 -14.79
C ARG A 33 -3.22 1.48 -13.76
N PRO A 34 -2.53 2.14 -12.81
CA PRO A 34 -3.20 2.96 -11.80
C PRO A 34 -3.77 4.25 -12.39
N VAL A 35 -4.95 4.65 -11.93
CA VAL A 35 -5.55 5.98 -12.18
C VAL A 35 -4.83 7.04 -11.34
N ALA A 36 -4.71 6.77 -10.03
CA ALA A 36 -3.96 7.58 -9.09
C ALA A 36 -3.53 6.70 -7.90
N PRO A 37 -2.43 7.04 -7.21
CA PRO A 37 -2.05 6.39 -5.96
C PRO A 37 -3.01 6.77 -4.84
N ASN A 38 -3.21 5.86 -3.90
CA ASN A 38 -3.80 6.17 -2.60
C ASN A 38 -5.15 6.92 -2.63
N ILE A 39 -6.00 6.67 -3.64
CA ILE A 39 -7.39 7.16 -3.65
C ILE A 39 -8.07 6.66 -2.38
N ASP A 40 -8.57 7.58 -1.56
CA ASP A 40 -9.14 7.25 -0.27
C ASP A 40 -10.46 6.49 -0.43
N ILE A 41 -10.69 5.53 0.46
CA ILE A 41 -11.93 4.75 0.51
C ILE A 41 -12.40 4.65 1.97
N GLY A 42 -13.70 4.46 2.17
CA GLY A 42 -14.20 4.09 3.49
C GLY A 42 -13.65 2.73 3.93
N HIS A 43 -13.37 2.59 5.23
CA HIS A 43 -13.04 1.29 5.80
C HIS A 43 -14.19 0.31 5.54
N GLY A 44 -13.89 -0.87 4.99
CA GLY A 44 -14.90 -1.92 4.81
C GLY A 44 -14.53 -2.95 3.78
N ILE A 45 -15.54 -3.51 3.11
CA ILE A 45 -15.36 -4.59 2.13
C ILE A 45 -14.77 -4.13 0.78
N ALA A 46 -14.78 -2.83 0.51
CA ALA A 46 -14.22 -2.29 -0.72
C ALA A 46 -12.68 -2.44 -0.74
N VAL A 47 -12.12 -2.52 -1.95
CA VAL A 47 -10.67 -2.45 -2.18
C VAL A 47 -10.37 -1.37 -3.21
N ARG A 48 -9.21 -0.73 -3.08
CA ARG A 48 -8.79 0.37 -3.97
C ARG A 48 -8.64 -0.06 -5.42
N ILE A 49 -8.40 -1.35 -5.66
CA ILE A 49 -8.34 -1.93 -7.01
C ILE A 49 -9.63 -1.64 -7.80
N HIS A 50 -10.80 -1.67 -7.16
CA HIS A 50 -12.08 -1.43 -7.83
C HIS A 50 -12.22 0.02 -8.36
N VAL A 51 -11.45 0.96 -7.83
CA VAL A 51 -11.38 2.35 -8.30
C VAL A 51 -10.08 2.65 -9.05
N GLY A 52 -9.37 1.61 -9.51
CA GLY A 52 -8.12 1.75 -10.25
C GLY A 52 -6.97 2.31 -9.43
N SER A 53 -6.99 2.15 -8.11
CA SER A 53 -5.96 2.59 -7.17
C SER A 53 -5.34 1.40 -6.44
N GLY A 54 -4.29 1.67 -5.68
CA GLY A 54 -3.69 0.73 -4.72
C GLY A 54 -3.15 1.47 -3.51
N VAL A 55 -2.53 0.75 -2.58
CA VAL A 55 -1.80 1.33 -1.44
C VAL A 55 -0.32 1.46 -1.82
N TYR A 56 0.06 2.67 -2.25
CA TYR A 56 1.43 3.05 -2.60
C TYR A 56 2.07 3.73 -1.39
N ILE A 57 2.76 2.95 -0.55
CA ILE A 57 3.32 3.41 0.72
C ILE A 57 4.43 4.45 0.57
N GLU A 58 5.09 4.51 -0.59
CA GLU A 58 6.12 5.48 -0.96
C GLU A 58 5.54 6.82 -1.45
N GLN A 59 4.25 6.88 -1.73
CA GLN A 59 3.58 8.09 -2.25
C GLN A 59 2.72 8.76 -1.18
N SER A 60 2.36 10.02 -1.41
CA SER A 60 1.43 10.75 -0.54
C SER A 60 0.12 9.98 -0.37
N PRO A 61 -0.45 9.86 0.85
CA PRO A 61 -0.07 10.60 2.07
C PRO A 61 0.96 9.90 2.98
N PHE A 62 1.45 8.71 2.63
CA PHE A 62 2.28 7.88 3.51
C PHE A 62 3.77 8.22 3.44
N SER A 63 4.27 8.47 2.22
CA SER A 63 5.64 8.95 1.93
C SER A 63 6.75 8.19 2.67
N LEU A 64 6.64 6.86 2.76
CA LEU A 64 7.64 6.01 3.43
C LEU A 64 8.89 5.82 2.57
N ASN A 65 10.03 5.64 3.23
CA ASN A 65 11.29 5.32 2.57
C ASN A 65 11.36 3.82 2.22
N VAL A 66 10.97 3.48 1.00
CA VAL A 66 11.12 2.14 0.43
C VAL A 66 12.54 1.97 -0.10
N VAL A 67 13.31 1.08 0.54
CA VAL A 67 14.72 0.83 0.19
C VAL A 67 14.90 -0.32 -0.81
N HIS A 68 13.90 -1.19 -0.92
CA HIS A 68 13.87 -2.26 -1.90
C HIS A 68 12.43 -2.62 -2.23
N ALA A 69 12.14 -3.00 -3.47
CA ALA A 69 10.83 -3.50 -3.87
C ALA A 69 10.98 -4.57 -4.95
N VAL A 70 10.11 -5.58 -4.89
CA VAL A 70 9.99 -6.61 -5.93
C VAL A 70 8.52 -6.71 -6.33
N ASP A 71 8.28 -6.66 -7.64
CA ASP A 71 6.94 -6.81 -8.22
C ASP A 71 6.79 -8.23 -8.76
N SER A 72 5.76 -8.93 -8.28
CA SER A 72 5.41 -10.28 -8.73
C SER A 72 4.08 -10.22 -9.51
N PRO A 73 4.03 -10.73 -10.74
CA PRO A 73 2.78 -10.74 -11.51
C PRO A 73 1.73 -11.59 -10.79
N TYR A 74 0.48 -11.11 -10.77
CA TYR A 74 -0.66 -11.84 -10.18
C TYR A 74 -1.75 -12.10 -11.21
N SER A 75 -2.12 -11.08 -11.99
CA SER A 75 -3.05 -11.18 -13.12
C SER A 75 -2.69 -10.16 -14.20
N GLU A 76 -3.43 -10.12 -15.31
CA GLU A 76 -3.26 -9.07 -16.33
C GLU A 76 -3.47 -7.65 -15.77
N LYS A 77 -4.29 -7.52 -14.72
CA LYS A 77 -4.71 -6.24 -14.14
C LYS A 77 -3.99 -5.89 -12.86
N GLU A 78 -3.29 -6.84 -12.25
CA GLU A 78 -2.71 -6.68 -10.91
C GLU A 78 -1.35 -7.37 -10.78
N PHE A 79 -0.51 -6.77 -9.96
CA PHE A 79 0.73 -7.38 -9.48
C PHE A 79 0.81 -7.17 -7.97
N VAL A 80 1.56 -8.02 -7.29
CA VAL A 80 1.87 -7.84 -5.87
C VAL A 80 3.23 -7.18 -5.75
N ARG A 81 3.27 -5.99 -5.15
CA ARG A 81 4.53 -5.32 -4.78
C ARG A 81 4.88 -5.67 -3.35
N THR A 82 6.05 -6.27 -3.15
CA THR A 82 6.64 -6.49 -1.83
C THR A 82 7.73 -5.47 -1.60
N SER A 83 7.54 -4.58 -0.62
CA SER A 83 8.43 -3.46 -0.31
C SER A 83 9.13 -3.64 1.03
N VAL A 84 10.43 -3.39 1.07
CA VAL A 84 11.21 -3.25 2.30
C VAL A 84 11.25 -1.77 2.66
N VAL A 85 10.71 -1.43 3.82
CA VAL A 85 10.64 -0.06 4.34
C VAL A 85 11.59 0.09 5.50
N LYS A 86 12.31 1.22 5.52
CA LYS A 86 13.10 1.67 6.67
C LYS A 86 12.40 2.88 7.30
N PHE A 87 12.12 2.83 8.59
CA PHE A 87 11.42 3.91 9.31
C PHE A 87 12.34 4.92 9.98
#